data_AF-A0A450WVE9-F1
#
_entry.id   AF-A0A450WVE9-F1
#
_cell.length_a   1.000
_cell.length_b   1.000
_cell.length_c   1.000
_cell.angle_alpha   90.00
_cell.angle_beta   90.00
_cell.angle_gamma   90.00
#
_symmetry.space_group_name_H-M   'P 1'
#
loop_
_entity.id
_entity.type
_entity.pdbx_description
1 polymer ?
#
loop_
_entity_poly.entity_id
_entity_poly.type
_entity_poly.pdbx_seq_one_letter_code
_entity_poly.pdbx_strand_id
1 'polypeptide(L)' 'MAGSPCGSASWPEINKVLAETKVDNRFTEHDLRAKCASDAETLEHARALLTHADPRTTQRVYRRKPERVQPGKGIG' A
#
# COMPACT_ATOMS: atom_id res chain seq x y z
N MET A 1 -18.78 -23.06 20.66
CA MET A 1 -17.95 -22.81 19.47
C MET A 1 -17.45 -21.38 19.55
N ALA A 2 -16.26 -21.17 20.11
CA ALA A 2 -15.61 -19.85 20.08
C ALA A 2 -14.99 -19.70 18.68
N GLY A 3 -15.45 -18.74 17.89
CA GLY A 3 -14.83 -18.40 16.62
C GLY A 3 -13.40 -17.98 16.87
N SER A 4 -12.44 -18.63 16.22
CA SER A 4 -11.02 -18.28 16.30
C SER A 4 -10.85 -16.78 16.04
N PRO A 5 -10.06 -16.05 16.85
CA PRO A 5 -9.77 -14.66 16.55
C PRO A 5 -9.04 -14.60 15.20
N CYS A 6 -9.29 -13.53 14.45
CA CYS A 6 -8.64 -13.17 13.19
C CYS A 6 -7.11 -13.07 13.39
N GLY A 7 -6.45 -14.22 13.50
CA GLY A 7 -5.04 -14.37 13.78
C GLY A 7 -4.34 -14.71 12.48
N SER A 8 -3.68 -13.71 11.89
CA SER A 8 -2.62 -13.86 10.87
C SER A 8 -2.89 -14.95 9.83
N ALA A 9 -4.12 -15.02 9.32
CA ALA A 9 -4.45 -15.98 8.28
C ALA A 9 -3.77 -15.50 7.00
N SER A 10 -2.83 -16.29 6.51
CA SER A 10 -2.32 -16.13 5.14
C SER A 10 -3.55 -16.20 4.23
N TRP A 11 -3.89 -15.08 3.59
CA TRP A 11 -5.01 -15.02 2.68
C TRP A 11 -4.81 -16.05 1.55
N PRO A 12 -5.76 -16.97 1.31
CA PRO A 12 -5.64 -18.01 0.28
C PRO A 12 -5.32 -17.43 -1.10
N GLU A 13 -5.86 -16.25 -1.41
CA GLU A 13 -5.66 -15.54 -2.67
C GLU A 13 -4.22 -15.07 -2.85
N ILE A 14 -3.52 -14.67 -1.78
CA ILE A 14 -2.10 -14.29 -1.86
C ILE A 14 -1.26 -15.51 -2.24
N ASN A 15 -1.54 -16.68 -1.66
CA ASN A 15 -0.84 -17.91 -2.03
C ASN A 15 -1.07 -18.29 -3.51
N LYS A 16 -2.30 -18.08 -4.01
CA LYS A 16 -2.64 -18.29 -5.41
C LYS A 16 -1.83 -17.36 -6.33
N VAL A 17 -1.75 -16.08 -6.00
CA VAL A 17 -0.95 -15.10 -6.77
C VAL A 17 0.52 -15.52 -6.81
N LEU A 18 1.09 -15.95 -5.68
CA LEU A 18 2.48 -16.40 -5.63
C LEU A 18 2.73 -17.68 -6.45
N ALA A 19 1.73 -18.56 -6.58
CA ALA A 19 1.84 -19.79 -7.35
C ALA A 19 1.63 -19.60 -8.86
N GLU A 20 0.74 -18.69 -9.26
CA GLU A 20 0.26 -18.57 -10.63
C GLU A 20 0.86 -17.38 -11.41
N THR A 21 1.51 -16.44 -10.72
CA THR A 21 2.03 -15.21 -11.33
C THR A 21 3.54 -15.07 -11.16
N LYS A 22 4.12 -14.04 -11.79
CA LYS A 22 5.56 -13.72 -11.70
C LYS A 22 5.94 -12.99 -10.39
N VAL A 23 5.08 -13.05 -9.37
CA VAL A 23 5.37 -12.41 -8.09
C VAL A 23 6.24 -13.35 -7.27
N ASP A 24 7.53 -13.05 -7.20
CA ASP A 24 8.50 -13.91 -6.52
C ASP A 24 8.56 -13.69 -5.01
N ASN A 25 8.17 -12.49 -4.55
CA ASN A 25 8.28 -12.09 -3.15
C ASN A 25 6.94 -12.18 -2.43
N ARG A 26 6.95 -12.73 -1.21
CA ARG A 26 5.78 -12.68 -0.34
C ARG A 26 5.43 -11.24 0.02
N PHE A 27 4.14 -10.97 0.09
CA PHE A 27 3.59 -9.68 0.51
C PHE A 27 2.37 -9.90 1.39
N THR A 28 1.98 -8.86 2.10
CA THR A 28 0.84 -8.86 3.01
C THR A 28 -0.29 -7.99 2.48
N GLU A 29 -1.49 -8.13 3.07
CA GLU A 29 -2.61 -7.23 2.82
C GLU A 29 -2.23 -5.74 3.06
N HIS A 30 -1.39 -5.50 4.07
CA HIS A 30 -0.92 -4.15 4.37
C HIS A 30 -0.05 -3.56 3.25
N ASP A 31 0.69 -4.41 2.53
CA ASP A 31 1.50 -3.99 1.38
C ASP A 31 0.63 -3.64 0.18
N LEU A 32 -0.48 -4.35 -0.02
CA LEU A 32 -1.48 -3.97 -1.03
C LEU A 32 -2.07 -2.59 -0.73
N ARG A 33 -2.47 -2.34 0.53
CA ARG A 33 -2.97 -1.02 0.94
C ARG A 33 -1.94 0.08 0.73
N ALA A 34 -0.67 -0.19 1.04
CA ALA A 34 0.42 0.76 0.81
C ALA A 34 0.66 1.01 -0.70
N LYS A 35 0.57 -0.04 -1.53
CA LYS A 35 0.67 0.08 -2.98
C LYS A 35 -0.45 0.95 -3.55
N CYS A 36 -1.71 0.69 -3.18
CA CYS A 36 -2.86 1.49 -3.61
C CYS A 36 -2.71 2.97 -3.23
N ALA A 37 -2.32 3.27 -1.98
CA ALA A 37 -2.10 4.66 -1.55
C ALA A 37 -0.92 5.34 -2.24
N SER A 38 0.12 4.58 -2.59
CA SER A 38 1.30 5.10 -3.30
C SER A 38 1.06 5.36 -4.79
N ASP A 39 0.08 4.68 -5.38
CA ASP A 39 -0.32 4.87 -6.78
C ASP A 39 -1.34 5.98 -6.98
N ALA A 40 -2.06 6.39 -5.91
CA ALA A 40 -2.93 7.54 -5.94
C ALA A 40 -2.16 8.85 -6.18
N GLU A 41 -2.71 9.70 -7.05
CA GLU A 41 -2.07 10.96 -7.47
C GLU A 41 -1.88 11.96 -6.31
N THR A 42 -2.87 12.04 -5.42
CA THR A 42 -2.89 13.03 -4.33
C THR A 42 -3.03 12.35 -2.97
N LEU A 43 -2.53 13.01 -1.92
CA LEU A 43 -2.64 12.53 -0.55
C LEU A 43 -4.09 12.41 -0.09
N GLU A 44 -4.95 13.35 -0.51
CA GLU A 44 -6.38 13.31 -0.18
C GLU A 44 -7.10 12.15 -0.85
N HIS A 45 -6.77 11.84 -2.11
CA HIS A 45 -7.32 10.67 -2.78
C HIS A 45 -6.88 9.38 -2.07
N ALA A 46 -5.59 9.28 -1.71
CA ALA A 46 -5.07 8.14 -0.95
C ALA A 46 -5.75 7.99 0.43
N ARG A 47 -5.95 9.11 1.14
CA ARG A 47 -6.64 9.12 2.45
C ARG A 47 -8.10 8.65 2.31
N ALA A 48 -8.80 9.11 1.28
CA ALA A 48 -10.18 8.73 1.01
C ALA A 48 -10.31 7.24 0.68
N LEU A 49 -9.41 6.69 -0.17
CA LEU A 49 -9.39 5.27 -0.52
C LEU A 49 -9.19 4.35 0.69
N LEU A 50 -8.37 4.79 1.65
CA LEU A 50 -8.09 4.01 2.86
C LEU A 50 -9.02 4.31 4.03
N THR A 51 -9.96 5.26 3.86
CA THR A 51 -10.88 5.74 4.89
C THR A 51 -10.16 6.22 6.16
N HIS A 52 -9.00 6.87 5.99
CA HIS A 52 -8.28 7.42 7.14
C HIS A 52 -8.85 8.76 7.56
N ALA A 53 -9.01 8.94 8.88
CA ALA A 53 -9.43 10.21 9.47
C ALA A 53 -8.35 11.30 9.32
N ASP A 54 -7.07 10.94 9.49
CA ASP A 54 -5.95 11.87 9.41
C ASP A 54 -5.05 11.54 8.19
N PRO A 55 -4.83 12.50 7.25
CA PRO A 55 -3.91 12.31 6.12
C PRO A 55 -2.47 12.00 6.54
N ARG A 56 -2.03 12.41 7.73
CA ARG A 56 -0.65 12.16 8.22
C ARG A 56 -0.36 10.67 8.37
N THR A 57 -1.36 9.88 8.75
CA THR A 57 -1.23 8.41 8.85
C THR A 57 -1.02 7.79 7.48
N THR A 58 -1.78 8.24 6.48
CA THR A 58 -1.61 7.82 5.07
C THR A 58 -0.23 8.17 4.55
N GLN A 59 0.21 9.42 4.76
CA GLN A 59 1.49 9.91 4.26
C GLN A 59 2.68 9.16 4.89
N ARG A 60 2.61 8.89 6.20
CA ARG A 60 3.72 8.25 6.94
C ARG A 60 3.83 6.74 6.69
N VAL A 61 2.71 6.03 6.62
CA VAL A 61 2.71 4.55 6.64
C VAL A 61 2.43 3.95 5.27
N TYR A 62 1.57 4.59 4.47
CA TYR A 62 1.02 4.00 3.26
C TYR A 62 1.58 4.60 1.97
N ARG A 63 2.06 5.86 1.98
CA ARG A 63 2.80 6.44 0.83
C ARG A 63 4.29 6.11 0.90
N ARG A 64 4.64 4.88 0.48
CA ARG A 64 6.02 4.38 0.50
C ARG A 64 6.86 4.80 -0.71
N LYS A 65 6.20 5.19 -1.81
CA LYS A 65 6.89 5.63 -3.04
C LYS A 65 7.58 6.98 -2.79
N PRO A 66 8.87 7.14 -3.17
CA PRO A 66 9.55 8.42 -3.04
C PRO A 66 8.93 9.47 -3.96
N GLU A 67 8.97 10.72 -3.51
CA GLU A 67 8.57 11.85 -4.33
C GLU A 67 9.54 12.02 -5.50
N ARG A 68 9.01 12.05 -6.72
CA ARG A 68 9.80 12.38 -7.91
C ARG A 68 9.82 13.90 -8.06
N VAL A 69 10.94 14.51 -7.67
CA VAL A 69 11.18 15.93 -7.89
C VAL A 69 11.86 16.15 -9.24
N GLN A 70 11.47 17.20 -9.96
CA GLN A 70 12.26 17.72 -11.08
C GLN A 70 13.25 18.72 -10.50
N PRO A 71 14.57 18.45 -10.54
CA PRO A 71 15.56 19.44 -10.16
C PRO A 71 15.35 20.68 -11.04
N GLY A 72 15.37 21.87 -10.43
CA GLY A 72 15.12 23.13 -11.13
C GLY A 72 15.98 23.26 -12.39
N LYS A 73 15.42 23.89 -13.44
CA LYS A 73 16.14 24.16 -14.69
C LYS A 73 17.40 24.94 -14.34
N GLY A 74 18.57 24.36 -14.63
CA GLY A 74 19.86 25.00 -14.37
C GLY A 74 19.83 26.43 -14.87
N ILE A 75 20.14 27.38 -13.99
CA ILE A 75 20.42 28.78 -14.34
C ILE A 75 21.64 28.77 -15.26
N GLY A 76 21.36 28.88 -16.56
CA GLY A 76 22.34 29.20 -17.61
C GLY A 76 22.16 30.63 -18.06
#